data_AF-A0A3D5Y715-F1
#
_entry.id   AF-A0A3D5Y715-F1
#
_cell.length_a   1.000
_cell.length_b   1.000
_cell.length_c   1.000
_cell.angle_alpha   90.00
_cell.angle_beta   90.00
_cell.angle_gamma   90.00
#
_symmetry.space_group_name_H-M   'P 1'
#
loop_
_entity.id
_entity.type
_entity.pdbx_description
1 polymer ?
#
loop_
_entity_poly.entity_id
_entity_poly.type
_entity_poly.pdbx_seq_one_letter_code
_entity_poly.pdbx_strand_id
1 'polypeptide(L)'
;MKTFSLKSKFYIIFSLLLSVPASFLAMVITAFINSLPPTNFFYNLSSLGIIEAPTTVIILLFFFWLFNEYVWKVYLIRKMIGIPNINGRYEGSLVSTYTESKEQNGTYPIAIEINQTLTSINVFLYTERSCSYSLIANLCTNNNNNHELVYVYQNKTSALNTDTDMRDHNGTAYLEIFDDGKILKGNYFNNPRERGRFGKMEVTKVTSKVKGKF
;
A
#
# COMPACT_ATOMS: atom_id res chain seq x y z
N MET A 1 -13.02 2.91 15.63
CA MET A 1 -12.04 2.53 14.60
C MET A 1 -10.63 2.75 15.14
N LYS A 2 -9.77 1.73 15.11
CA LYS A 2 -8.36 1.85 15.50
C LYS A 2 -7.51 1.74 14.25
N THR A 3 -6.65 2.72 13.99
CA THR A 3 -5.73 2.67 12.86
C THR A 3 -4.65 1.62 13.11
N PHE A 4 -4.29 0.86 12.09
CA PHE A 4 -3.06 0.09 12.12
C PHE A 4 -1.89 1.06 12.11
N SER A 5 -1.11 1.02 13.18
CA SER A 5 0.15 1.73 13.30
C SER A 5 1.18 0.77 13.85
N LEU A 6 2.35 0.76 13.22
CA LEU A 6 3.50 0.08 13.78
C LEU A 6 3.88 0.79 15.08
N LYS A 7 3.82 0.06 16.20
CA LYS A 7 4.16 0.61 17.51
C LYS A 7 5.68 0.75 17.64
N SER A 8 6.15 1.67 18.48
CA SER A 8 7.59 1.83 18.78
C SER A 8 8.27 0.52 19.18
N LYS A 9 7.55 -0.36 19.89
CA LYS A 9 8.04 -1.71 20.25
C LYS A 9 8.42 -2.55 19.02
N PHE A 10 7.64 -2.48 17.93
CA PHE A 10 7.96 -3.17 16.69
C PHE A 10 9.30 -2.68 16.15
N TYR A 11 9.48 -1.37 16.01
CA TYR A 11 10.72 -0.78 15.49
C TYR A 11 11.94 -1.11 16.36
N ILE A 12 11.80 -1.08 17.69
CA ILE A 12 12.90 -1.41 18.61
C ILE A 12 13.31 -2.88 18.43
N ILE A 13 12.34 -3.81 18.52
CA ILE A 13 12.61 -5.24 18.39
C ILE A 13 13.19 -5.55 17.01
N PHE A 14 12.61 -4.97 15.96
CA PHE A 14 13.06 -5.13 14.60
C PHE A 14 14.49 -4.63 14.40
N SER A 15 14.83 -3.46 14.95
CA SER A 15 16.19 -2.89 14.87
C SER A 15 17.21 -3.77 15.60
N LEU A 16 16.87 -4.27 16.79
CA LEU A 16 17.73 -5.17 17.57
C LEU A 16 17.94 -6.53 16.88
N LEU A 17 16.89 -7.07 16.24
CA LEU A 17 16.98 -8.32 15.50
C LEU A 17 17.87 -8.18 14.25
N LEU A 18 17.80 -7.04 13.57
CA LEU A 18 18.57 -6.80 12.35
C LEU A 18 20.00 -6.29 12.60
N SER A 19 20.30 -5.74 13.78
CA SER A 19 21.65 -5.21 14.07
C SER A 19 22.71 -6.30 14.05
N VAL A 20 22.40 -7.51 14.52
CA VAL A 20 23.32 -8.66 14.51
C VAL A 20 23.70 -9.09 13.10
N PRO A 21 22.76 -9.47 12.20
CA PRO A 21 23.12 -9.85 10.83
C PRO A 21 23.71 -8.67 10.04
N ALA A 22 23.31 -7.43 10.31
CA ALA A 22 23.90 -6.26 9.65
C ALA A 22 25.36 -6.06 10.04
N SER A 23 25.68 -6.19 11.33
CA SER A 23 27.07 -6.08 11.83
C SER A 23 27.95 -7.21 11.29
N PHE A 24 27.42 -8.44 11.24
CA PHE A 24 28.13 -9.57 10.65
C PHE A 24 28.44 -9.34 9.16
N LEU A 25 27.46 -8.87 8.39
CA LEU A 25 27.67 -8.58 6.98
C LEU A 25 28.64 -7.41 6.77
N ALA A 26 28.56 -6.37 7.60
CA ALA A 26 29.50 -5.26 7.57
C ALA A 26 30.93 -5.75 7.82
N MET A 27 31.13 -6.62 8.82
CA MET A 27 32.44 -7.23 9.11
C MET A 27 32.97 -8.03 7.91
N VAL A 28 32.13 -8.81 7.24
CA VAL A 28 32.53 -9.57 6.03
C VAL A 28 32.93 -8.62 4.90
N ILE A 29 32.17 -7.55 4.67
CA ILE A 29 32.47 -6.54 3.63
C ILE A 29 33.79 -5.82 3.95
N THR A 30 33.98 -5.38 5.19
CA THR A 30 35.21 -4.72 5.62
C THR A 30 36.42 -5.66 5.49
N ALA A 31 36.28 -6.93 5.89
CA ALA A 31 37.35 -7.92 5.72
C ALA A 31 37.71 -8.14 4.24
N PHE A 32 36.71 -8.19 3.35
CA PHE A 32 36.94 -8.27 1.91
C PHE A 32 37.66 -7.03 1.38
N ILE A 33 37.23 -5.81 1.75
CA ILE A 33 37.86 -4.57 1.32
C ILE A 33 39.32 -4.50 1.79
N ASN A 34 39.59 -4.92 3.03
CA ASN A 34 40.93 -4.94 3.59
C ASN A 34 41.84 -6.03 2.96
N SER A 35 41.28 -6.98 2.21
CA SER A 35 42.05 -7.96 1.41
C SER A 35 42.47 -7.43 0.02
N LEU A 36 41.93 -6.29 -0.40
CA LEU A 36 42.26 -5.66 -1.68
C LEU A 36 43.68 -5.05 -1.63
N PRO A 37 44.36 -4.93 -2.78
CA PRO A 37 45.69 -4.33 -2.83
C PRO A 37 45.65 -2.86 -2.39
N PRO A 38 46.74 -2.31 -1.81
CA PRO A 38 46.80 -0.91 -1.37
C PRO A 38 46.61 0.13 -2.48
N THR A 39 46.77 -0.26 -3.74
CA THR A 39 46.46 0.60 -4.90
C THR A 39 44.96 0.75 -5.14
N ASN A 40 44.12 -0.06 -4.50
CA ASN A 40 42.68 -0.01 -4.65
C ASN A 40 42.08 1.20 -3.93
N PHE A 41 41.17 1.90 -4.61
CA PHE A 41 40.47 3.05 -4.05
C PHE A 41 39.72 2.73 -2.74
N PHE A 42 39.02 1.60 -2.67
CA PHE A 42 38.25 1.21 -1.49
C PHE A 42 39.13 0.84 -0.31
N TYR A 43 40.29 0.22 -0.55
CA TYR A 43 41.27 -0.04 0.51
C TYR A 43 41.74 1.26 1.17
N ASN A 44 42.10 2.26 0.35
CA ASN A 44 42.54 3.57 0.85
C ASN A 44 41.45 4.30 1.63
N LEU A 45 40.18 4.19 1.22
CA LEU A 45 39.08 4.75 2.01
C LEU A 45 38.84 3.99 3.32
N SER A 46 38.98 2.67 3.30
CA SER A 46 38.87 1.82 4.50
C SER A 46 39.95 2.15 5.52
N SER A 47 41.21 2.29 5.08
CA SER A 47 42.35 2.60 5.96
C SER A 47 42.26 3.99 6.60
N LEU A 48 41.49 4.90 6.01
CA LEU A 48 41.15 6.21 6.59
C LEU A 48 39.96 6.17 7.56
N GLY A 49 39.37 4.99 7.81
CA GLY A 49 38.20 4.80 8.67
C GLY A 49 36.88 5.27 8.07
N ILE A 50 36.86 5.59 6.76
CA ILE A 50 35.69 6.20 6.09
C ILE A 50 34.60 5.16 5.82
N ILE A 51 34.97 3.89 5.61
CA ILE A 51 34.04 2.83 5.19
C ILE A 51 33.33 2.15 6.37
N GLU A 52 34.01 1.95 7.49
CA GLU A 52 33.58 1.04 8.55
C GLU A 52 32.26 1.51 9.21
N ALA A 53 32.19 2.78 9.62
CA ALA A 53 31.01 3.33 10.28
C ALA A 53 29.74 3.37 9.39
N PRO A 54 29.78 3.89 8.14
CA PRO A 54 28.56 3.96 7.31
C PRO A 54 28.09 2.60 6.80
N THR A 55 28.98 1.60 6.66
CA THR A 55 28.62 0.29 6.09
C THR A 55 27.48 -0.38 6.87
N THR A 56 27.57 -0.43 8.19
CA THR A 56 26.52 -1.04 9.03
C THR A 56 25.19 -0.31 8.90
N VAL A 57 25.21 1.02 8.85
CA VAL A 57 24.01 1.85 8.69
C VAL A 57 23.35 1.61 7.33
N ILE A 58 24.13 1.56 6.25
CA ILE A 58 23.64 1.29 4.90
C ILE A 58 22.97 -0.08 4.83
N ILE A 59 23.59 -1.10 5.42
CA ILE A 59 23.03 -2.46 5.45
C ILE A 59 21.70 -2.50 6.22
N LEU A 60 21.63 -1.81 7.36
CA LEU A 60 20.39 -1.68 8.12
C LEU A 60 19.29 -1.02 7.29
N LEU A 61 19.57 0.12 6.66
CA LEU A 61 18.62 0.80 5.78
C LEU A 61 18.14 -0.09 4.63
N PHE A 62 19.05 -0.88 4.05
CA PHE A 62 18.70 -1.86 3.03
C PHE A 62 17.78 -2.96 3.56
N PHE A 63 18.04 -3.50 4.75
CA PHE A 63 17.15 -4.48 5.39
C PHE A 63 15.78 -3.88 5.73
N PHE A 64 15.71 -2.64 6.21
CA PHE A 64 14.45 -1.93 6.41
C PHE A 64 13.66 -1.81 5.11
N TRP A 65 14.30 -1.39 4.02
CA TRP A 65 13.68 -1.31 2.71
C TRP A 65 13.18 -2.68 2.22
N LEU A 66 14.03 -3.70 2.28
CA LEU A 66 13.66 -5.07 1.90
C LEU A 66 12.46 -5.57 2.72
N PHE A 67 12.45 -5.25 4.01
CA PHE A 67 11.34 -5.64 4.88
C PHE A 67 10.07 -4.88 4.58
N ASN A 68 10.15 -3.58 4.29
CA ASN A 68 9.01 -2.73 3.93
C ASN A 68 8.39 -3.15 2.59
N GLU A 69 9.20 -3.56 1.62
CA GLU A 69 8.74 -3.92 0.28
C GLU A 69 8.29 -5.38 0.16
N TYR A 70 9.01 -6.32 0.78
CA TYR A 70 8.86 -7.75 0.46
C TYR A 70 8.64 -8.64 1.68
N VAL A 71 9.50 -8.56 2.69
CA VAL A 71 9.55 -9.60 3.75
C VAL A 71 8.24 -9.67 4.55
N TRP A 72 7.61 -8.52 4.84
CA TRP A 72 6.34 -8.48 5.57
C TRP A 72 5.19 -9.24 4.88
N LYS A 73 5.26 -9.43 3.55
CA LYS A 73 4.22 -10.10 2.74
C LYS A 73 4.22 -11.62 2.93
N VAL A 74 5.30 -12.20 3.46
CA VAL A 74 5.41 -13.63 3.76
C VAL A 74 4.35 -14.03 4.78
N TYR A 75 3.64 -15.12 4.52
CA TYR A 75 2.45 -15.53 5.30
C TYR A 75 2.69 -15.57 6.83
N LEU A 76 3.78 -16.20 7.28
CA LEU A 76 4.11 -16.30 8.70
C LEU A 76 4.39 -14.94 9.34
N ILE A 77 5.09 -14.07 8.62
CA ILE A 77 5.45 -12.72 9.10
C ILE A 77 4.21 -11.85 9.16
N ARG A 78 3.39 -11.86 8.10
CA ARG A 78 2.08 -11.21 8.06
C ARG A 78 1.21 -11.61 9.26
N LYS A 79 1.12 -12.90 9.56
CA LYS A 79 0.32 -13.42 10.67
C LYS A 79 0.85 -12.94 12.03
N MET A 80 2.17 -12.84 12.18
CA MET A 80 2.81 -12.34 13.40
C MET A 80 2.58 -10.84 13.62
N ILE A 81 2.67 -10.03 12.56
CA ILE A 81 2.46 -8.56 12.65
C ILE A 81 0.97 -8.17 12.61
N GLY A 82 0.10 -9.06 12.12
CA GLY A 82 -1.35 -8.85 12.05
C GLY A 82 -1.80 -7.86 10.97
N ILE A 83 -1.03 -7.68 9.89
CA ILE A 83 -1.34 -6.72 8.81
C ILE A 83 -1.74 -7.48 7.54
N PRO A 84 -3.00 -7.40 7.06
CA PRO A 84 -3.43 -8.09 5.85
C PRO A 84 -2.69 -7.56 4.62
N ASN A 85 -2.38 -8.47 3.69
CA ASN A 85 -1.81 -8.12 2.39
C ASN A 85 -2.92 -7.99 1.34
N ILE A 86 -3.28 -6.74 1.03
CA ILE A 86 -4.31 -6.38 0.07
C ILE A 86 -3.72 -5.92 -1.29
N ASN A 87 -2.44 -6.19 -1.56
CA ASN A 87 -1.84 -5.89 -2.87
C ASN A 87 -2.57 -6.61 -4.01
N GLY A 88 -2.77 -5.91 -5.12
CA GLY A 88 -3.23 -6.49 -6.37
C GLY A 88 -4.39 -5.74 -7.00
N ARG A 89 -5.02 -6.40 -7.98
CA ARG A 89 -6.17 -5.91 -8.71
C ARG A 89 -7.42 -6.68 -8.30
N TYR A 90 -8.49 -5.92 -8.11
CA TYR A 90 -9.82 -6.39 -7.74
C TYR A 90 -10.81 -5.92 -8.79
N GLU A 91 -11.77 -6.77 -9.11
CA GLU A 91 -12.86 -6.45 -10.05
C GLU A 91 -14.19 -6.79 -9.41
N GLY A 92 -15.22 -6.04 -9.77
CA GLY A 92 -16.56 -6.20 -9.22
C GLY A 92 -17.45 -5.03 -9.57
N SER A 93 -18.31 -4.62 -8.64
CA SER A 93 -19.33 -3.62 -8.92
C SER A 93 -19.44 -2.55 -7.85
N LEU A 94 -19.95 -1.40 -8.29
CA LEU A 94 -20.29 -0.25 -7.48
C LEU A 94 -21.76 0.08 -7.71
N VAL A 95 -22.54 0.12 -6.64
CA VAL A 95 -23.95 0.54 -6.66
C VAL A 95 -24.02 1.97 -6.15
N SER A 96 -24.47 2.89 -6.99
CA SER A 96 -24.61 4.32 -6.69
C SER A 96 -26.05 4.68 -6.39
N THR A 97 -26.27 5.65 -5.50
CA THR A 97 -27.60 6.26 -5.30
C THR A 97 -28.04 7.18 -6.46
N TYR A 98 -27.25 7.26 -7.54
CA TYR A 98 -27.64 7.93 -8.78
C TYR A 98 -28.75 7.13 -9.51
N THR A 99 -30.00 7.55 -9.33
CA THR A 99 -31.20 6.89 -9.89
C THR A 99 -31.56 7.31 -11.31
N GLU A 100 -30.84 8.24 -11.94
CA GLU A 100 -31.16 8.75 -13.28
C GLU A 100 -30.54 7.95 -14.43
N SER A 101 -29.70 6.94 -14.15
CA SER A 101 -29.15 6.10 -15.22
C SER A 101 -30.10 4.95 -15.55
N LYS A 102 -30.39 4.78 -16.86
CA LYS A 102 -31.10 3.61 -17.42
C LYS A 102 -30.26 2.33 -17.39
N GLU A 103 -29.05 2.37 -16.85
CA GLU A 103 -28.17 1.20 -16.70
C GLU A 103 -28.46 0.49 -15.38
N GLN A 104 -28.93 -0.76 -15.48
CA GLN A 104 -28.90 -1.81 -14.45
C GLN A 104 -28.96 -1.31 -12.99
N ASN A 105 -30.04 -0.61 -12.62
CA ASN A 105 -30.32 -0.19 -11.23
C ASN A 105 -29.18 0.62 -10.56
N GLY A 106 -28.41 1.41 -11.31
CA GLY A 106 -27.31 2.22 -10.75
C GLY A 106 -26.08 1.39 -10.35
N THR A 107 -25.93 0.18 -10.92
CA THR A 107 -24.77 -0.69 -10.72
C THR A 107 -23.78 -0.51 -11.87
N TYR A 108 -22.51 -0.28 -11.53
CA TYR A 108 -21.43 -0.04 -12.48
C TYR A 108 -20.29 -1.02 -12.25
N PRO A 109 -19.70 -1.60 -13.31
CA PRO A 109 -18.49 -2.39 -13.16
C PRO A 109 -17.32 -1.48 -12.80
N ILE A 110 -16.50 -1.94 -11.85
CA ILE A 110 -15.32 -1.21 -11.38
C ILE A 110 -14.11 -2.14 -11.26
N ALA A 111 -12.93 -1.55 -11.38
CA ALA A 111 -11.67 -2.20 -11.02
C ALA A 111 -10.94 -1.38 -9.97
N ILE A 112 -10.43 -2.02 -8.92
CA ILE A 112 -9.61 -1.39 -7.88
C ILE A 112 -8.21 -1.99 -7.92
N GLU A 113 -7.20 -1.15 -7.92
CA GLU A 113 -5.79 -1.55 -7.82
C GLU A 113 -5.17 -1.01 -6.55
N ILE A 114 -4.51 -1.88 -5.80
CA ILE A 114 -3.91 -1.54 -4.51
C ILE A 114 -2.43 -1.89 -4.54
N ASN A 115 -1.61 -0.87 -4.31
CA ASN A 115 -0.18 -0.99 -4.07
C ASN A 115 0.08 -0.73 -2.60
N GLN A 116 0.53 -1.75 -1.88
CA GLN A 116 0.76 -1.71 -0.44
C GLN A 116 2.20 -2.15 -0.13
N THR A 117 2.90 -1.29 0.61
CA THR A 117 4.10 -1.63 1.37
C THR A 117 3.70 -1.81 2.84
N LEU A 118 4.66 -2.12 3.72
CA LEU A 118 4.35 -2.19 5.15
C LEU A 118 3.84 -0.86 5.70
N THR A 119 4.33 0.25 5.16
CA THR A 119 4.11 1.61 5.70
C THR A 119 3.22 2.51 4.85
N SER A 120 2.89 2.10 3.62
CA SER A 120 2.12 2.91 2.67
C SER A 120 1.11 2.08 1.92
N ILE A 121 -0.03 2.70 1.60
CA ILE A 121 -1.08 2.12 0.76
C ILE A 121 -1.48 3.17 -0.27
N ASN A 122 -1.54 2.76 -1.53
CA ASN A 122 -2.08 3.55 -2.63
C ASN A 122 -3.21 2.76 -3.27
N VAL A 123 -4.36 3.40 -3.46
CA VAL A 123 -5.56 2.82 -4.05
C VAL A 123 -5.89 3.59 -5.32
N PHE A 124 -6.13 2.86 -6.40
CA PHE A 124 -6.64 3.38 -7.66
C PHE A 124 -7.98 2.71 -7.95
N LEU A 125 -8.96 3.48 -8.40
CA LEU A 125 -10.22 2.95 -8.87
C LEU A 125 -10.41 3.37 -10.33
N TYR A 126 -10.79 2.41 -11.16
CA TYR A 126 -11.06 2.61 -12.57
C TYR A 126 -12.52 2.23 -12.86
N THR A 127 -13.16 3.09 -13.63
CA THR A 127 -14.47 2.85 -14.24
C THR A 127 -14.34 3.14 -15.74
N GLU A 128 -15.37 2.84 -16.52
CA GLU A 128 -15.41 3.23 -17.93
C GLU A 128 -15.37 4.75 -18.14
N ARG A 129 -15.88 5.53 -17.17
CA ARG A 129 -16.09 6.99 -17.31
C ARG A 129 -15.09 7.87 -16.56
N SER A 130 -14.44 7.31 -15.54
CA SER A 130 -13.55 8.05 -14.64
C SER A 130 -12.52 7.14 -13.97
N CYS A 131 -11.46 7.75 -13.45
CA CYS A 131 -10.53 7.10 -12.54
C CYS A 131 -10.39 7.92 -11.25
N SER A 132 -10.06 7.28 -10.14
CA SER A 132 -9.69 7.98 -8.91
C SER A 132 -8.44 7.38 -8.31
N TYR A 133 -7.75 8.19 -7.50
CA TYR A 133 -6.59 7.78 -6.73
C TYR A 133 -6.73 8.23 -5.28
N SER A 134 -6.16 7.46 -4.36
CA SER A 134 -6.13 7.82 -2.95
C SER A 134 -5.17 8.98 -2.69
N LEU A 135 -5.62 9.96 -1.91
CA LEU A 135 -4.77 10.98 -1.29
C LEU A 135 -4.14 10.43 0.00
N ILE A 136 -4.91 9.66 0.75
CA ILE A 136 -4.50 8.98 1.98
C ILE A 136 -5.24 7.64 2.03
N ALA A 137 -4.56 6.56 2.40
CA ALA A 137 -5.17 5.27 2.65
C ALA A 137 -4.53 4.61 3.87
N ASN A 138 -5.35 3.99 4.72
CA ASN A 138 -4.89 3.27 5.91
C ASN A 138 -5.71 2.02 6.15
N LEU A 139 -5.05 1.02 6.74
CA LEU A 139 -5.74 -0.11 7.35
C LEU A 139 -6.18 0.26 8.75
N CYS A 140 -7.39 -0.16 9.09
CA CYS A 140 -7.99 0.02 10.40
C CYS A 140 -8.58 -1.31 10.89
N THR A 141 -8.87 -1.36 12.18
CA THR A 141 -9.74 -2.38 12.77
C THR A 141 -11.07 -1.71 13.11
N ASN A 142 -12.15 -2.26 12.56
CA ASN A 142 -13.50 -1.80 12.87
C ASN A 142 -13.95 -2.31 14.26
N ASN A 143 -15.15 -1.94 14.70
CA ASN A 143 -15.64 -2.31 16.04
C ASN A 143 -15.87 -3.82 16.21
N ASN A 144 -15.95 -4.57 15.12
CA ASN A 144 -16.14 -6.03 15.10
C ASN A 144 -14.80 -6.79 15.01
N ASN A 145 -13.67 -6.10 15.19
CA ASN A 145 -12.32 -6.63 14.98
C ASN A 145 -12.01 -7.08 13.55
N ASN A 146 -12.80 -6.68 12.55
CA ASN A 146 -12.47 -6.93 11.15
C ASN A 146 -11.45 -5.90 10.66
N HIS A 147 -10.60 -6.31 9.72
CA HIS A 147 -9.73 -5.38 9.01
C HIS A 147 -10.55 -4.55 8.02
N GLU A 148 -10.27 -3.26 7.94
CA GLU A 148 -10.97 -2.31 7.09
C GLU A 148 -9.95 -1.41 6.39
N LEU A 149 -10.10 -1.23 5.08
CA LEU A 149 -9.36 -0.24 4.31
C LEU A 149 -10.17 1.06 4.28
N VAL A 150 -9.58 2.14 4.78
CA VAL A 150 -10.18 3.47 4.78
C VAL A 150 -9.31 4.41 3.97
N TYR A 151 -9.89 5.08 2.98
CA TYR A 151 -9.14 6.00 2.12
C TYR A 151 -9.96 7.20 1.68
N VAL A 152 -9.27 8.33 1.53
CA VAL A 152 -9.77 9.54 0.88
C VAL A 152 -9.26 9.52 -0.55
N TYR A 153 -10.15 9.77 -1.52
CA TYR A 153 -9.79 9.77 -2.93
C TYR A 153 -10.10 11.09 -3.60
N GLN A 154 -9.39 11.33 -4.71
CA GLN A 154 -9.69 12.33 -5.71
C GLN A 154 -10.04 11.63 -7.02
N ASN A 155 -11.25 11.88 -7.52
CA ASN A 155 -11.72 11.42 -8.82
C ASN A 155 -11.31 12.42 -9.91
N LYS A 156 -10.81 11.88 -11.02
CA LYS A 156 -10.56 12.58 -12.27
C LYS A 156 -11.42 11.97 -13.36
N THR A 157 -12.18 12.84 -14.00
CA THR A 157 -13.09 12.49 -15.08
C THR A 157 -12.33 12.30 -16.38
N SER A 158 -12.78 11.36 -17.22
CA SER A 158 -12.18 11.18 -18.55
C SER A 158 -12.52 12.37 -19.43
N ALA A 159 -11.56 12.84 -20.24
CA ALA A 159 -11.82 13.89 -21.24
C ALA A 159 -12.87 13.47 -22.29
N LEU A 160 -13.13 12.17 -22.46
CA LEU A 160 -14.14 11.61 -23.36
C LEU A 160 -15.51 11.41 -22.69
N ASN A 161 -15.65 11.80 -21.42
CA ASN A 161 -16.89 11.63 -20.69
C ASN A 161 -17.97 12.59 -21.18
N THR A 162 -19.12 12.04 -21.61
CA THR A 162 -20.30 12.80 -22.07
C THR A 162 -21.32 13.05 -20.96
N ASP A 163 -21.12 12.47 -19.77
CA ASP A 163 -21.97 12.68 -18.59
C ASP A 163 -21.59 13.99 -17.89
N THR A 164 -22.49 14.98 -17.96
CA THR A 164 -22.30 16.32 -17.39
C THR A 164 -22.38 16.37 -15.87
N ASP A 165 -22.98 15.36 -15.21
CA ASP A 165 -23.02 15.26 -13.74
C ASP A 165 -21.71 14.68 -13.18
N MET A 166 -20.96 13.95 -14.00
CA MET A 166 -19.67 13.38 -13.66
C MET A 166 -18.56 14.43 -13.84
N ARG A 167 -18.26 15.12 -12.73
CA ARG A 167 -17.19 16.11 -12.57
C ARG A 167 -16.14 15.62 -11.57
N ASP A 168 -14.95 16.19 -11.62
CA ASP A 168 -13.90 15.93 -10.63
C ASP A 168 -14.43 16.20 -9.21
N HIS A 169 -14.19 15.26 -8.30
CA HIS A 169 -14.68 15.34 -6.93
C HIS A 169 -13.82 14.52 -5.99
N ASN A 170 -13.86 14.86 -4.71
CA ASN A 170 -13.26 14.11 -3.64
C ASN A 170 -14.29 13.23 -2.93
N GLY A 171 -13.81 12.23 -2.21
CA GLY A 171 -14.67 11.40 -1.37
C GLY A 171 -13.88 10.52 -0.43
N THR A 172 -14.60 9.70 0.33
CA THR A 172 -14.05 8.74 1.27
C THR A 172 -14.69 7.38 1.05
N ALA A 173 -13.92 6.31 1.22
CA ALA A 173 -14.40 4.95 1.16
C ALA A 173 -13.93 4.14 2.37
N TYR A 174 -14.81 3.24 2.81
CA TYR A 174 -14.63 2.31 3.91
C TYR A 174 -14.93 0.92 3.38
N LEU A 175 -13.90 0.08 3.24
CA LEU A 175 -14.02 -1.26 2.67
C LEU A 175 -13.55 -2.30 3.69
N GLU A 176 -14.46 -3.11 4.21
CA GLU A 176 -14.14 -4.29 5.01
C GLU A 176 -13.39 -5.33 4.16
N ILE A 177 -12.41 -5.96 4.79
CA ILE A 177 -11.50 -6.91 4.15
C ILE A 177 -11.85 -8.32 4.61
N PHE A 178 -12.25 -9.16 3.67
CA PHE A 178 -12.59 -10.56 3.90
C PHE A 178 -11.59 -11.50 3.23
N ASP A 179 -11.61 -12.76 3.66
CA ASP A 179 -10.86 -13.87 3.07
C ASP A 179 -9.36 -13.60 2.85
N ASP A 180 -8.69 -13.07 3.88
CA ASP A 180 -7.25 -12.71 3.85
C ASP A 180 -6.90 -11.76 2.69
N GLY A 181 -7.76 -10.75 2.47
CA GLY A 181 -7.53 -9.73 1.45
C GLY A 181 -7.98 -10.13 0.04
N LYS A 182 -8.83 -11.15 -0.09
CA LYS A 182 -9.38 -11.55 -1.40
C LYS A 182 -10.66 -10.80 -1.75
N ILE A 183 -11.43 -10.34 -0.77
CA ILE A 183 -12.71 -9.67 -1.00
C ILE A 183 -12.73 -8.34 -0.24
N LEU A 184 -13.16 -7.28 -0.91
CA LEU A 184 -13.36 -5.95 -0.32
C LEU A 184 -14.81 -5.55 -0.48
N LYS A 185 -15.48 -5.18 0.62
CA LYS A 185 -16.89 -4.75 0.59
C LYS A 185 -17.10 -3.55 1.50
N GLY A 186 -17.88 -2.58 1.05
CA GLY A 186 -18.28 -1.50 1.94
C GLY A 186 -18.87 -0.31 1.21
N ASN A 187 -18.73 0.87 1.81
CA ASN A 187 -19.41 2.08 1.36
C ASN A 187 -18.42 3.14 0.88
N TYR A 188 -18.89 3.97 -0.05
CA TYR A 188 -18.20 5.20 -0.45
C TYR A 188 -19.13 6.41 -0.32
N PHE A 189 -18.54 7.57 -0.10
CA PHE A 189 -19.22 8.85 0.08
C PHE A 189 -18.45 9.93 -0.65
N ASN A 190 -19.07 10.56 -1.65
CA ASN A 190 -18.51 11.75 -2.27
C ASN A 190 -18.70 12.97 -1.37
N ASN A 191 -17.87 14.01 -1.57
CA ASN A 191 -18.04 15.29 -0.90
C ASN A 191 -19.43 15.88 -1.25
N PRO A 192 -20.33 16.08 -0.26
CA PRO A 192 -21.67 16.57 -0.52
C PRO A 192 -21.74 17.93 -1.22
N ARG A 193 -20.73 18.79 -1.03
CA ARG A 193 -20.65 20.12 -1.68
C ARG A 193 -20.30 20.05 -3.16
N GLU A 194 -19.63 18.98 -3.58
CA GLU A 194 -19.20 18.79 -4.97
C GLU A 194 -20.21 17.89 -5.70
N ARG A 195 -20.50 16.73 -5.09
CA ARG A 195 -21.41 15.71 -5.60
C ARG A 195 -21.94 14.85 -4.46
N GLY A 196 -23.17 15.09 -3.97
CA GLY A 196 -23.79 14.34 -2.85
C GLY A 196 -24.23 12.91 -3.16
N ARG A 197 -23.35 12.09 -3.76
CA ARG A 197 -23.61 10.68 -4.09
C ARG A 197 -22.86 9.77 -3.13
N PHE A 198 -23.47 8.63 -2.83
CA PHE A 198 -22.87 7.59 -2.00
C PHE A 198 -23.36 6.25 -2.50
N GLY A 199 -22.76 5.18 -2.00
CA GLY A 199 -23.11 3.86 -2.47
C GLY A 199 -22.25 2.77 -1.88
N LYS A 200 -22.35 1.59 -2.49
CA LYS A 200 -21.67 0.38 -2.05
C LYS A 200 -20.70 -0.12 -3.11
N MET A 201 -19.59 -0.69 -2.67
CA MET A 201 -18.63 -1.38 -3.53
C MET A 201 -18.49 -2.81 -3.03
N GLU A 202 -18.42 -3.76 -3.96
CA GLU A 202 -18.06 -5.15 -3.71
C GLU A 202 -17.12 -5.61 -4.83
N VAL A 203 -15.89 -5.95 -4.47
CA VAL A 203 -14.87 -6.39 -5.43
C VAL A 203 -14.10 -7.60 -4.91
N THR A 204 -13.68 -8.45 -5.85
CA THR A 204 -12.91 -9.67 -5.57
C THR A 204 -11.56 -9.60 -6.29
N LYS A 205 -10.50 -10.06 -5.62
CA LYS A 205 -9.14 -10.09 -6.15
C LYS A 205 -9.08 -11.02 -7.35
N VAL A 206 -8.66 -10.49 -8.49
CA VAL A 206 -8.46 -11.23 -9.74
C VAL A 206 -7.00 -11.58 -9.98
N THR A 207 -6.07 -10.70 -9.59
CA THR A 207 -4.63 -10.94 -9.75
C THR A 207 -3.82 -10.11 -8.76
N SER A 208 -2.57 -10.49 -8.54
CA SER A 208 -1.61 -9.70 -7.75
C SER A 208 -0.92 -8.59 -8.56
N LYS A 209 -1.13 -8.54 -9.88
CA LYS A 209 -0.50 -7.54 -10.78
C LYS A 209 -1.46 -6.40 -11.09
N VAL A 210 -0.92 -5.18 -11.17
CA VAL A 210 -1.65 -3.97 -11.59
C VAL A 210 -1.67 -3.85 -13.12
N LYS A 211 -2.76 -3.30 -13.68
CA LYS A 211 -3.03 -3.07 -15.11
C LYS A 211 -2.99 -1.57 -15.44
N GLY A 212 -3.29 -0.69 -14.47
CA GLY A 212 -3.26 0.77 -14.63
C GLY A 212 -4.41 1.36 -15.45
N LYS A 213 -5.47 0.58 -15.68
CA LYS A 213 -6.65 0.98 -16.47
C LYS A 213 -7.85 0.08 -16.13
N PHE A 214 -9.04 0.47 -16.59
CA PHE A 214 -10.20 -0.41 -16.59
C PHE A 214 -9.91 -1.68 -17.42
#